data_AF-A0A1W0WKD6-F1
#
_entry.id   AF-A0A1W0WKD6-F1
#
_cell.length_a   1.000
_cell.length_b   1.000
_cell.length_c   1.000
_cell.angle_alpha   90.00
_cell.angle_beta   90.00
_cell.angle_gamma   90.00
#
_symmetry.space_group_name_H-M   'P 1'
#
loop_
_entity.id
_entity.type
_entity.pdbx_description
1 polymer ?
#
loop_
_entity_poly.entity_id
_entity_poly.type
_entity_poly.pdbx_seq_one_letter_code
_entity_poly.pdbx_strand_id
1 'polypeptide(L)' 'MHREKFPEKIPFRLTRMLVNAMEVTGIEGNFRSTCENVMTVLRNNKDSVLAVLEAFVYDPLFNWRLLDAKKAS' A
#
# COMPACT_ATOMS: atom_id res chain seq x y z
N MET A 1 -3.40 -11.89 3.54
CA MET A 1 -4.16 -11.59 2.31
C MET A 1 -3.46 -12.23 1.12
N HIS A 2 -3.48 -13.56 1.02
CA HIS A 2 -3.02 -14.26 -0.18
C HIS A 2 -4.26 -14.81 -0.87
N ARG A 3 -4.59 -14.25 -2.03
CA ARG A 3 -5.68 -14.77 -2.85
C ARG A 3 -5.16 -16.02 -3.54
N GLU A 4 -5.72 -17.19 -3.22
CA GLU A 4 -5.25 -18.47 -3.77
C GLU A 4 -5.40 -18.56 -5.29
N LYS A 5 -6.47 -17.98 -5.84
CA LYS A 5 -6.69 -17.85 -7.29
C LYS A 5 -6.41 -16.42 -7.75
N PHE A 6 -5.53 -16.28 -8.74
CA PHE A 6 -5.10 -14.99 -9.32
C PHE A 6 -4.53 -14.02 -8.26
N PRO A 7 -3.39 -14.35 -7.63
CA PRO A 7 -2.76 -13.48 -6.64
C PRO A 7 -2.31 -12.16 -7.28
N GLU A 8 -2.39 -11.08 -6.49
CA GLU A 8 -1.85 -9.78 -6.89
C GLU A 8 -0.32 -9.84 -6.85
N LYS A 9 0.31 -9.60 -8.00
CA LYS A 9 1.78 -9.65 -8.16
C LYS A 9 2.44 -8.27 -8.16
N ILE A 10 1.63 -7.21 -8.22
CA ILE A 10 2.10 -5.83 -8.30
C ILE A 10 1.98 -5.16 -6.93
N PRO A 11 2.92 -4.27 -6.56
CA PRO A 11 2.86 -3.54 -5.30
C PRO A 11 1.74 -2.50 -5.26
N PHE A 12 1.39 -1.94 -6.43
CA PHE A 12 0.27 -1.02 -6.60
C PHE A 12 -0.22 -1.07 -8.04
N ARG A 13 -1.50 -0.73 -8.26
CA ARG A 13 -2.16 -0.83 -9.56
C ARG A 13 -2.17 0.50 -10.28
N LEU A 14 -1.25 0.66 -11.22
CA LEU A 14 -1.25 1.79 -12.16
C LEU A 14 -1.81 1.32 -13.51
N THR A 15 -3.11 1.54 -13.72
CA THR A 15 -3.80 1.08 -14.94
C THR A 15 -3.48 1.95 -16.14
N ARG A 16 -3.73 1.43 -17.35
CA ARG A 16 -3.58 2.22 -18.58
C ARG A 16 -4.40 3.52 -18.56
N MET A 17 -5.60 3.49 -17.99
CA MET A 17 -6.46 4.67 -17.87
C MET A 17 -5.83 5.76 -17.00
N LEU A 18 -5.22 5.38 -15.87
CA LEU A 18 -4.53 6.33 -14.98
C LEU A 18 -3.24 6.87 -15.61
N VAL A 19 -2.47 6.04 -16.32
CA VAL A 19 -1.26 6.50 -17.04
C VAL A 19 -1.63 7.51 -18.12
N ASN A 20 -2.69 7.23 -18.89
CA ASN A 20 -3.13 8.11 -19.97
C ASN A 20 -3.66 9.46 -19.45
N ALA A 21 -4.21 9.49 -18.23
CA ALA A 21 -4.66 10.73 -17.59
C ALA A 21 -3.51 11.67 -17.19
N MET A 22 -2.26 11.21 -17.19
CA MET A 22 -1.08 12.04 -16.87
C MET A 22 -0.48 12.76 -18.09
N GLU A 23 -1.22 12.75 -19.21
CA GLU A 23 -0.99 13.53 -20.43
C GLU A 23 0.45 13.43 -20.97
N VAL A 24 1.00 14.55 -21.44
CA VAL A 24 2.24 14.64 -22.23
C VAL A 24 3.49 14.13 -21.50
N THR A 25 3.53 14.22 -20.18
CA THR A 25 4.67 13.73 -19.38
C THR A 25 4.50 12.29 -18.90
N GLY A 26 3.30 11.72 -19.03
CA GLY A 26 2.97 10.42 -18.48
C GLY A 26 3.35 10.30 -16.99
N ILE A 27 3.87 9.14 -16.61
CA ILE A 27 4.27 8.86 -15.22
C ILE A 27 5.55 9.56 -14.78
N GLU A 28 6.39 9.99 -15.74
CA GLU A 28 7.71 10.55 -15.47
C GLU A 28 7.67 12.02 -15.04
N GLY A 29 6.52 12.69 -15.24
CA GLY A 29 6.33 14.08 -14.83
C GLY A 29 5.92 14.21 -13.36
N ASN A 30 4.82 14.94 -13.14
CA ASN A 30 4.34 15.27 -11.80
C ASN A 30 4.08 14.05 -10.92
N PHE A 31 3.65 12.92 -11.51
CA PHE A 31 3.39 11.70 -10.75
C PHE A 31 4.65 11.17 -10.06
N ARG A 32 5.75 10.95 -10.80
CA ARG A 32 7.02 10.48 -10.22
C ARG A 32 7.53 11.44 -9.16
N SER A 33 7.63 12.73 -9.48
CA SER A 33 8.16 13.74 -8.54
C SER A 33 7.33 13.82 -7.25
N THR A 34 6.00 13.76 -7.37
CA THR A 34 5.11 13.73 -6.20
C THR A 34 5.33 12.46 -5.38
N CYS A 35 5.40 11.29 -6.01
CA CYS A 35 5.65 10.03 -5.31
C CYS A 35 6.99 10.01 -4.59
N GLU A 36 8.06 10.54 -5.20
CA GLU A 36 9.38 10.64 -4.58
C GLU A 36 9.38 11.57 -3.37
N ASN A 37 8.71 12.72 -3.47
CA ASN A 37 8.55 13.65 -2.36
C ASN A 37 7.76 13.04 -1.21
N VAL A 38 6.63 12.38 -1.52
CA VAL A 38 5.82 11.68 -0.52
C VAL A 38 6.62 10.57 0.17
N MET A 39 7.35 9.75 -0.60
CA MET A 39 8.19 8.69 -0.02
C MET A 39 9.31 9.24 0.85
N THR A 40 9.88 10.39 0.49
CA THR A 40 10.88 11.08 1.30
C THR A 40 10.29 11.52 2.63
N VAL A 41 9.13 12.19 2.63
CA VAL A 41 8.44 12.61 3.85
C VAL A 41 8.07 11.40 4.73
N LEU A 42 7.53 10.33 4.15
CA LEU A 42 7.17 9.12 4.88
C LEU A 42 8.39 8.45 5.52
N ARG A 43 9.51 8.36 4.80
CA ARG A 43 10.75 7.77 5.33
C ARG A 43 11.38 8.62 6.43
N ASN A 44 11.34 9.95 6.28
CA ASN A 44 11.85 10.87 7.30
C ASN A 44 11.03 10.83 8.59
N ASN A 45 9.74 10.50 8.51
CA ASN A 45 8.82 10.39 9.66
C ASN A 45 8.43 8.93 9.95
N LYS A 46 9.31 7.97 9.63
CA LYS A 46 9.04 6.54 9.72
C LYS A 46 8.59 6.11 11.11
N ASP A 47 9.20 6.64 12.17
CA ASP A 47 8.91 6.23 13.54
C ASP A 47 7.48 6.58 13.96
N SER A 48 6.98 7.75 13.57
CA SER A 48 5.59 8.14 13.81
C SER A 48 4.60 7.24 13.07
N VAL A 49 4.92 6.88 11.82
CA VAL A 49 4.08 5.97 11.02
C VAL A 49 4.09 4.56 11.62
N LEU A 50 5.25 4.06 12.04
CA LEU A 50 5.38 2.76 12.68
C LEU A 50 4.65 2.70 14.02
N ALA A 51 4.74 3.73 14.86
CA ALA A 51 4.04 3.76 16.14
C ALA A 51 2.52 3.58 15.98
N VAL A 52 1.93 4.22 14.96
CA VAL A 52 0.51 4.04 14.64
C VAL A 52 0.23 2.62 14.13
N LEU A 53 1.07 2.08 13.24
CA LEU A 53 0.89 0.73 12.67
C LEU A 53 1.08 -0.38 13.72
N GLU A 54 2.00 -0.21 14.67
CA GLU A 54 2.22 -1.13 15.78
C GLU A 54 0.96 -1.25 16.62
N ALA A 55 0.32 -0.13 16.97
CA ALA A 55 -0.95 -0.14 17.70
C ALA A 55 -2.03 -0.97 16.98
N PHE A 56 -2.11 -0.90 15.65
CA PHE A 56 -3.05 -1.72 14.86
C PHE A 56 -2.70 -3.21 14.85
N VAL A 57 -1.41 -3.58 14.81
CA VAL A 57 -0.96 -4.98 14.84
C VAL A 57 -1.23 -5.61 16.21
N TYR A 58 -1.02 -4.85 17.28
CA TYR A 58 -1.26 -5.31 18.64
C TYR A 58 -2.73 -5.22 19.09
N ASP A 59 -3.62 -4.66 18.26
CA ASP A 59 -5.06 -4.65 18.56
C ASP A 59 -5.61 -6.09 18.57
N PRO A 60 -6.10 -6.59 19.73
CA PRO A 60 -6.66 -7.93 19.82
C PRO A 60 -7.87 -8.14 18.91
N LEU A 61 -8.59 -7.07 18.54
CA LEU A 61 -9.71 -7.09 17.60
C LEU A 61 -9.27 -7.17 16.12
N PHE A 62 -7.99 -7.04 15.80
CA PHE A 62 -7.48 -7.36 14.47
C PHE A 62 -6.99 -8.82 14.40
N ASN A 63 -6.40 -9.30 15.51
CA ASN A 63 -5.79 -10.63 15.59
C ASN A 63 -6.83 -11.77 15.51
N TRP A 64 -8.01 -11.64 16.13
CA TRP A 64 -9.07 -12.67 16.03
C TRP A 64 -9.58 -12.87 14.60
N ARG A 65 -9.78 -11.80 13.82
CA ARG A 65 -10.22 -11.92 12.41
C ARG A 65 -9.19 -12.61 11.52
N LEU A 66 -7.91 -12.42 11.79
CA LEU A 66 -6.81 -13.12 11.11
C LEU A 66 -6.78 -14.61 11.46
N LEU A 67 -7.07 -14.96 12.72
CA LEU A 67 -7.14 -16.35 13.18
C LEU A 67 -8.39 -17.08 12.64
N ASP A 68 -9.53 -16.40 12.57
CA ASP A 68 -10.77 -16.97 12.01
C ASP A 68 -10.65 -17.18 10.50
N ALA A 69 -10.00 -16.25 9.78
CA ALA A 69 -9.70 -16.41 8.35
C ALA A 69 -8.72 -17.56 8.06
N LYS A 70 -7.83 -17.91 9.00
CA LYS A 70 -6.94 -19.07 8.90
C LYS A 70 -7.62 -20.41 9.22
N LYS A 71 -8.71 -20.40 10.00
CA LYS A 71 -9.49 -21.61 10.34
C LYS A 71 -10.50 -22.01 9.26
N ALA A 72 -10.88 -21.08 8.38
CA ALA A 72 -11.84 -21.30 7.30
C ALA A 72 -11.19 -21.71 5.96
N SER A 73 -9.87 -21.91 5.95
CA SER A 73 -9.05 -22.46 4.85
C SER A 73 -8.54 -23.83 5.24
#